data_AF-O76595-F1
#
_entry.id   AF-O76595-F1
#
_cell.length_a   1.000
_cell.length_b   1.000
_cell.length_c   1.000
_cell.angle_alpha   90.00
_cell.angle_beta   90.00
_cell.angle_gamma   90.00
#
_symmetry.space_group_name_H-M   'P 1'
#
loop_
_entity.id
_entity.type
_entity.pdbx_description
1 polymer ?
#
loop_
_entity_poly.entity_id
_entity_poly.type
_entity_poly.pdbx_seq_one_letter_code
_entity_poly.pdbx_strand_id
1 'polypeptide(L)'
;MSKISYFVFLTLCLIGHMEAKCIANLPSTEMMATSTIETSIVTESTTLSTTQLATENNCPVSQAKCPDLLKEEVVQLPMTIEKVDGCDVFVCPENTLPYVLGSYEGSELPKADNGEKDFLIPPPLSMADLGGGTINDYYGLTCENNLLTASKYPRGINPGLKNETVCGDGSLNGKKGLLTSIRWRVDFN
;
A
#
# COMPACT_ATOMS: atom_id res chain seq x y z
N MET A 1 8.69 43.48 -9.30
CA MET A 1 8.55 42.12 -8.71
C MET A 1 7.49 41.35 -9.49
N SER A 2 7.65 40.02 -9.62
CA SER A 2 6.62 39.08 -10.10
C SER A 2 6.42 38.88 -11.62
N LYS A 3 7.47 38.42 -12.34
CA LYS A 3 7.27 37.55 -13.52
C LYS A 3 7.69 36.11 -13.25
N ILE A 4 8.63 35.90 -12.33
CA ILE A 4 9.14 34.58 -11.91
C ILE A 4 8.09 33.79 -11.10
N SER A 5 7.26 34.47 -10.28
CA SER A 5 6.24 33.79 -9.47
C SER A 5 5.15 33.11 -10.31
N TYR A 6 4.79 33.68 -11.46
CA TYR A 6 3.71 33.16 -12.30
C TYR A 6 4.08 31.85 -13.01
N PHE A 7 5.35 31.71 -13.44
CA PHE A 7 5.83 30.47 -14.08
C PHE A 7 5.91 29.30 -13.08
N VAL A 8 6.29 29.56 -11.83
CA VAL A 8 6.37 28.52 -10.79
C VAL A 8 4.99 27.94 -10.48
N PHE A 9 3.96 28.80 -10.39
CA PHE A 9 2.57 28.34 -10.19
C PHE A 9 2.05 27.50 -11.37
N LEU A 10 2.34 27.89 -12.61
CA LEU A 10 1.87 27.14 -13.79
C LEU A 10 2.50 25.74 -13.88
N THR A 11 3.80 25.62 -13.54
CA THR A 11 4.46 24.30 -13.48
C THR A 11 3.95 23.44 -12.33
N LEU A 12 3.60 24.03 -11.17
CA LEU A 12 2.98 23.28 -10.07
C LEU A 12 1.60 22.73 -10.45
N CYS A 13 0.78 23.50 -11.18
CA CYS A 13 -0.53 23.03 -11.65
C CYS A 13 -0.43 21.90 -12.68
N LEU A 14 0.58 21.91 -13.56
CA LEU A 14 0.79 20.84 -14.54
C LEU A 14 1.26 19.53 -13.90
N ILE A 15 2.03 19.59 -12.80
CA ILE A 15 2.43 18.40 -12.04
C ILE A 15 1.24 17.87 -11.20
N GLY A 16 0.34 18.77 -10.73
CA GLY A 16 -0.84 18.40 -9.97
C GLY A 16 -1.95 17.68 -10.76
N HIS A 17 -1.92 17.70 -12.10
CA HIS A 17 -3.02 17.16 -12.92
C HIS A 17 -2.76 15.79 -13.58
N MET A 18 -1.72 15.06 -13.17
CA MET A 18 -1.71 13.60 -13.33
C MET A 18 -2.63 12.93 -12.29
N GLU A 19 -3.85 13.45 -12.12
CA GLU A 19 -4.88 12.71 -11.39
C GLU A 19 -5.29 11.52 -12.26
N ALA A 20 -5.13 10.34 -11.67
CA ALA A 20 -5.46 9.00 -12.13
C ALA A 20 -6.66 8.88 -13.10
N LYS A 21 -6.47 9.29 -14.36
CA LYS A 21 -7.39 9.04 -15.47
C LYS A 21 -7.66 7.55 -15.71
N CYS A 22 -6.86 6.68 -15.10
CA CYS A 22 -7.03 5.24 -15.19
C CYS A 22 -8.30 4.75 -14.46
N ILE A 23 -8.74 5.42 -13.38
CA ILE A 23 -9.98 5.05 -12.69
C ILE A 23 -11.17 5.79 -13.30
N ALA A 24 -11.03 7.11 -13.54
CA ALA A 24 -12.10 8.03 -13.96
C ALA A 24 -12.83 7.74 -15.31
N ASN A 25 -12.55 6.60 -15.94
CA ASN A 25 -13.27 6.15 -17.14
C ASN A 25 -14.44 5.21 -16.81
N LEU A 26 -14.84 5.05 -15.55
CA LEU A 26 -16.13 4.47 -15.21
C LEU A 26 -17.10 5.63 -14.84
N PRO A 27 -18.42 5.51 -15.07
CA PRO A 27 -19.32 6.66 -15.00
C PRO A 27 -19.48 7.21 -13.57
N SER A 28 -19.02 8.45 -13.39
CA SER A 28 -18.90 9.21 -12.14
C SER A 28 -20.23 9.60 -11.46
N THR A 29 -20.24 9.69 -10.14
CA THR A 29 -21.03 10.69 -9.42
C THR A 29 -20.22 11.26 -8.24
N GLU A 30 -20.10 12.58 -8.22
CA GLU A 30 -19.32 13.41 -7.29
C GLU A 30 -19.78 13.26 -5.82
N MET A 31 -18.85 13.41 -4.86
CA MET A 31 -18.94 14.43 -3.77
C MET A 31 -17.76 14.34 -2.77
N MET A 32 -16.95 15.40 -2.78
CA MET A 32 -16.57 16.33 -1.70
C MET A 32 -16.20 15.86 -0.27
N ALA A 33 -15.09 16.49 0.17
CA ALA A 33 -14.80 17.11 1.48
C ALA A 33 -14.28 16.20 2.61
N THR A 34 -12.98 16.33 2.95
CA THR A 34 -12.35 17.32 3.87
C THR A 34 -12.42 16.85 5.32
N SER A 35 -11.25 16.58 5.93
CA SER A 35 -11.08 16.68 7.38
C SER A 35 -9.63 17.01 7.75
N THR A 36 -9.53 17.82 8.79
CA THR A 36 -8.35 18.49 9.34
C THR A 36 -7.87 17.72 10.57
N ILE A 37 -6.55 17.54 10.73
CA ILE A 37 -5.95 16.94 11.93
C ILE A 37 -4.95 17.93 12.54
N GLU A 38 -5.09 18.16 13.85
CA GLU A 38 -4.09 18.82 14.67
C GLU A 38 -3.50 17.87 15.71
N THR A 39 -2.18 17.99 15.76
CA THR A 39 -1.11 17.44 16.59
C THR A 39 -1.26 17.72 18.09
N SER A 40 -0.82 16.79 18.94
CA SER A 40 -0.20 17.17 20.22
C SER A 40 0.67 16.09 20.89
N ILE A 41 1.90 16.55 21.18
CA ILE A 41 2.72 16.45 22.39
C ILE A 41 3.44 15.12 22.74
N VAL A 42 4.77 15.30 22.75
CA VAL A 42 5.88 14.49 23.23
C VAL A 42 5.97 14.52 24.76
N THR A 43 6.32 13.40 25.40
CA THR A 43 7.00 13.40 26.69
C THR A 43 7.98 12.23 26.78
N GLU A 44 9.17 12.57 27.26
CA GLU A 44 10.39 11.78 27.40
C GLU A 44 10.26 10.65 28.45
N SER A 45 10.97 9.53 28.25
CA SER A 45 12.02 9.06 29.18
C SER A 45 12.49 7.62 28.91
N THR A 46 13.79 7.43 29.18
CA THR A 46 14.51 6.20 29.58
C THR A 46 15.08 5.26 28.50
N THR A 47 16.38 5.52 28.26
CA THR A 47 17.46 4.68 27.75
C THR A 47 17.66 3.38 28.52
N LEU A 48 17.46 2.22 27.87
CA LEU A 48 18.37 1.06 27.82
C LEU A 48 17.67 -0.12 27.10
N SER A 49 17.44 0.00 25.79
CA SER A 49 17.23 -1.12 24.83
C SER A 49 17.41 -0.66 23.37
N THR A 50 18.18 0.41 23.18
CA THR A 50 18.17 1.27 22.01
C THR A 50 18.66 0.61 20.73
N THR A 51 19.45 -0.46 20.79
CA THR A 51 20.00 -1.05 19.55
C THR A 51 19.02 -1.98 18.83
N GLN A 52 18.26 -2.81 19.56
CA GLN A 52 17.21 -3.67 18.97
C GLN A 52 15.91 -2.92 18.71
N LEU A 53 15.52 -1.99 19.60
CA LEU A 53 14.36 -1.11 19.36
C LEU A 53 14.61 -0.09 18.25
N ALA A 54 15.84 0.42 18.06
CA ALA A 54 16.10 1.33 16.94
C ALA A 54 15.99 0.64 15.58
N THR A 55 16.36 -0.64 15.47
CA THR A 55 16.18 -1.39 14.22
C THR A 55 14.71 -1.70 13.96
N GLU A 56 13.95 -2.14 14.97
CA GLU A 56 12.53 -2.46 14.80
C GLU A 56 11.66 -1.22 14.55
N ASN A 57 11.98 -0.09 15.17
CA ASN A 57 11.26 1.18 14.95
C ASN A 57 11.37 1.67 13.50
N ASN A 58 12.46 1.34 12.81
CA ASN A 58 12.69 1.76 11.43
C ASN A 58 12.09 0.77 10.40
N CYS A 59 11.66 -0.41 10.83
CA CYS A 59 11.08 -1.39 9.92
C CYS A 59 9.73 -0.92 9.37
N PRO A 60 9.51 -0.93 8.04
CA PRO A 60 8.23 -0.55 7.46
C PRO A 60 7.07 -1.38 8.00
N VAL A 61 7.30 -2.67 8.21
CA VAL A 61 6.35 -3.61 8.79
C VAL A 61 7.02 -4.28 9.99
N SER A 62 6.32 -4.29 11.13
CA SER A 62 6.71 -5.05 12.30
C SER A 62 5.51 -5.42 13.16
N GLN A 63 5.63 -6.49 13.95
CA GLN A 63 4.62 -6.85 14.95
C GLN A 63 4.44 -5.76 16.03
N ALA A 64 5.47 -4.96 16.31
CA ALA A 64 5.32 -3.79 17.18
C ALA A 64 4.39 -2.72 16.59
N LYS A 65 4.38 -2.53 15.27
CA LYS A 65 3.51 -1.54 14.58
C LYS A 65 2.12 -2.11 14.28
N CYS A 66 2.05 -3.40 13.99
CA CYS A 66 0.83 -4.16 13.71
C CYS A 66 0.86 -5.46 14.53
N PRO A 67 0.33 -5.50 15.75
CA PRO A 67 0.35 -6.70 16.61
C PRO A 67 -0.36 -7.91 16.00
N ASP A 68 -1.25 -7.66 15.04
CA ASP A 68 -2.19 -8.64 14.49
C ASP A 68 -1.78 -9.21 13.12
N LEU A 69 -0.53 -9.02 12.68
CA LEU A 69 -0.09 -9.40 11.32
C LEU A 69 -0.33 -10.87 10.95
N LEU A 70 -0.30 -11.79 11.92
CA LEU A 70 -0.51 -13.23 11.69
C LEU A 70 -1.93 -13.72 11.99
N LYS A 71 -2.88 -12.83 12.26
CA LYS A 71 -4.29 -13.23 12.36
C LYS A 71 -4.75 -13.74 11.00
N GLU A 72 -5.53 -14.82 10.99
CA GLU A 72 -6.09 -15.42 9.75
C GLU A 72 -6.93 -14.41 8.93
N GLU A 73 -7.49 -13.41 9.62
CA GLU A 73 -8.19 -12.29 9.02
C GLU A 73 -7.26 -11.44 8.12
N VAL A 74 -6.02 -11.19 8.56
CA VAL A 74 -5.03 -10.38 7.85
C VAL A 74 -4.23 -11.21 6.84
N VAL A 75 -3.83 -12.43 7.19
CA VAL A 75 -3.01 -13.30 6.32
C VAL A 75 -3.65 -14.65 6.07
N GLN A 76 -3.56 -15.16 4.84
CA GLN A 76 -3.97 -16.53 4.53
C GLN A 76 -2.91 -17.53 5.00
N LEU A 77 -3.24 -18.37 5.98
CA LEU A 77 -2.37 -19.47 6.37
C LEU A 77 -2.18 -20.50 5.22
N PRO A 78 -0.99 -21.13 5.11
CA PRO A 78 0.14 -21.09 6.02
C PRO A 78 1.21 -20.03 5.65
N MET A 79 0.81 -18.81 5.29
CA MET A 79 1.76 -17.68 5.20
C MET A 79 2.45 -17.45 6.55
N THR A 80 3.75 -17.19 6.50
CA THR A 80 4.59 -16.93 7.67
C THR A 80 5.19 -15.53 7.62
N ILE A 81 5.82 -15.13 8.73
CA ILE A 81 6.66 -13.93 8.80
C ILE A 81 8.09 -14.39 9.07
N GLU A 82 9.02 -13.85 8.30
CA GLU A 82 10.46 -14.02 8.49
C GLU A 82 11.13 -12.67 8.79
N LYS A 83 12.32 -12.72 9.42
CA LYS A 83 13.14 -11.54 9.67
C LYS A 83 14.16 -11.35 8.55
N VAL A 84 13.97 -10.32 7.73
CA VAL A 84 14.98 -9.86 6.77
C VAL A 84 15.52 -8.52 7.25
N ASP A 85 16.84 -8.43 7.45
CA ASP A 85 17.50 -7.23 7.99
C ASP A 85 16.87 -6.69 9.30
N GLY A 86 16.31 -7.60 10.10
CA GLY A 86 15.62 -7.29 11.36
C GLY A 86 14.13 -6.93 11.22
N CYS A 87 13.61 -6.82 9.99
CA CYS A 87 12.23 -6.43 9.70
C CYS A 87 11.33 -7.62 9.37
N ASP A 88 10.04 -7.49 9.70
CA ASP A 88 9.04 -8.53 9.45
C ASP A 88 8.62 -8.52 7.99
N VAL A 89 8.85 -9.65 7.31
CA VAL A 89 8.55 -9.85 5.90
C VAL A 89 7.61 -11.03 5.75
N PHE A 90 6.56 -10.85 4.96
CA PHE A 90 5.64 -11.94 4.65
C PHE A 90 6.30 -12.95 3.71
N VAL A 91 6.07 -14.23 3.97
CA VAL A 91 6.55 -15.34 3.14
C VAL A 91 5.37 -16.25 2.79
N CYS A 92 5.13 -16.38 1.50
CA CYS A 92 4.14 -17.30 0.96
C CYS A 92 4.61 -18.75 1.06
N PRO A 93 3.68 -19.73 1.11
CA PRO A 93 4.02 -21.13 0.90
C PRO A 93 4.75 -21.35 -0.43
N GLU A 94 5.57 -22.41 -0.52
CA GLU A 94 6.28 -22.74 -1.76
C GLU A 94 5.35 -22.85 -2.97
N ASN A 95 5.83 -22.40 -4.14
CA ASN A 95 5.10 -22.43 -5.42
C ASN A 95 3.77 -21.67 -5.40
N THR A 96 3.68 -20.61 -4.58
CA THR A 96 2.52 -19.73 -4.55
C THR A 96 2.94 -18.28 -4.73
N LEU A 97 2.02 -17.48 -5.30
CA LEU A 97 2.22 -16.06 -5.56
C LEU A 97 1.32 -15.25 -4.62
N PRO A 98 1.87 -14.22 -3.95
CA PRO A 98 1.07 -13.34 -3.10
C PRO A 98 0.10 -12.52 -3.93
N TYR A 99 -1.04 -12.17 -3.36
CA TYR A 99 -1.88 -11.08 -3.83
C TYR A 99 -2.50 -10.38 -2.63
N VAL A 100 -2.96 -9.16 -2.84
CA VAL A 100 -3.41 -8.29 -1.76
C VAL A 100 -4.85 -7.86 -1.98
N LEU A 101 -5.63 -7.86 -0.92
CA LEU A 101 -6.96 -7.27 -0.87
C LEU A 101 -6.89 -5.96 -0.06
N GLY A 102 -7.60 -4.94 -0.54
CA GLY A 102 -7.67 -3.65 0.12
C GLY A 102 -9.03 -2.99 -0.02
N SER A 103 -9.24 -1.95 0.78
CA SER A 103 -10.48 -1.17 0.81
C SER A 103 -10.22 0.25 0.30
N TYR A 104 -11.07 0.77 -0.57
CA TYR A 104 -11.01 2.18 -0.97
C TYR A 104 -11.30 3.12 0.21
N GLU A 105 -12.12 2.68 1.17
CA GLU A 105 -12.37 3.45 2.39
C GLU A 105 -11.10 3.48 3.24
N GLY A 106 -10.65 4.69 3.59
CA GLY A 106 -9.38 4.89 4.30
C GLY A 106 -8.13 4.84 3.42
N SER A 107 -8.27 4.64 2.10
CA SER A 107 -7.18 4.74 1.14
C SER A 107 -7.04 6.14 0.54
N GLU A 108 -5.85 6.45 0.04
CA GLU A 108 -5.54 7.60 -0.83
C GLU A 108 -5.83 7.29 -2.32
N LEU A 109 -6.30 6.08 -2.61
CA LEU A 109 -6.67 5.64 -3.94
C LEU A 109 -7.95 6.35 -4.42
N PRO A 110 -8.04 6.68 -5.71
CA PRO A 110 -9.29 7.16 -6.26
C PRO A 110 -10.34 6.06 -6.11
N LYS A 111 -11.56 6.45 -5.70
CA LYS A 111 -12.68 5.52 -5.61
C LYS A 111 -13.01 4.99 -7.01
N ALA A 112 -13.40 3.73 -7.10
CA ALA A 112 -13.93 3.17 -8.33
C ALA A 112 -15.31 3.77 -8.63
N ASP A 113 -15.57 4.08 -9.91
CA ASP A 113 -16.77 4.86 -10.22
C ASP A 113 -18.07 4.06 -10.07
N ASN A 114 -18.05 2.72 -10.11
CA ASN A 114 -19.27 1.92 -9.85
C ASN A 114 -19.52 1.66 -8.35
N GLY A 115 -18.82 2.38 -7.46
CA GLY A 115 -19.00 2.27 -6.02
C GLY A 115 -18.45 0.98 -5.41
N GLU A 116 -17.51 0.31 -6.10
CA GLU A 116 -16.78 -0.80 -5.52
C GLU A 116 -16.09 -0.37 -4.22
N LYS A 117 -16.22 -1.18 -3.17
CA LYS A 117 -15.65 -0.89 -1.85
C LYS A 117 -14.23 -1.41 -1.71
N ASP A 118 -13.93 -2.49 -2.42
CA ASP A 118 -12.68 -3.22 -2.31
C ASP A 118 -11.95 -3.25 -3.64
N PHE A 119 -10.64 -3.47 -3.57
CA PHE A 119 -9.79 -3.71 -4.71
C PHE A 119 -8.85 -4.88 -4.43
N LEU A 120 -8.36 -5.49 -5.51
CA LEU A 120 -7.31 -6.50 -5.46
C LEU A 120 -6.05 -5.95 -6.13
N ILE A 121 -4.90 -6.08 -5.47
CA ILE A 121 -3.61 -5.89 -6.13
C ILE A 121 -3.18 -7.27 -6.63
N PRO A 122 -3.08 -7.47 -7.95
CA PRO A 122 -2.85 -8.78 -8.52
C PRO A 122 -1.47 -9.33 -8.14
N PRO A 123 -1.32 -10.66 -8.21
CA PRO A 123 -0.03 -11.29 -7.96
C PRO A 123 1.00 -10.87 -9.01
N PRO A 124 2.30 -11.03 -8.72
CA PRO A 124 3.30 -11.14 -9.79
C PRO A 124 2.92 -12.25 -10.79
N LEU A 125 3.49 -12.24 -12.00
CA LEU A 125 3.28 -13.33 -12.97
C LEU A 125 4.13 -14.56 -12.65
N SER A 126 5.23 -14.34 -11.93
CA SER A 126 6.14 -15.39 -11.47
C SER A 126 6.90 -14.92 -10.23
N MET A 127 7.53 -15.84 -9.50
CA MET A 127 8.42 -15.46 -8.38
C MET A 127 9.62 -14.61 -8.83
N ALA A 128 10.02 -14.70 -10.11
CA ALA A 128 11.10 -13.88 -10.66
C ALA A 128 10.73 -12.39 -10.74
N ASP A 129 9.44 -12.05 -10.82
CA ASP A 129 8.95 -10.66 -10.88
C ASP A 129 9.16 -9.92 -9.55
N LEU A 130 9.41 -10.64 -8.45
CA LEU A 130 9.85 -10.03 -7.20
C LEU A 130 11.25 -9.42 -7.31
N GLY A 131 12.03 -9.78 -8.35
CA GLY A 131 13.33 -9.19 -8.64
C GLY A 131 14.39 -9.45 -7.56
N GLY A 132 14.22 -10.53 -6.78
CA GLY A 132 15.04 -10.82 -5.59
C GLY A 132 14.65 -10.01 -4.35
N GLY A 133 13.64 -9.15 -4.44
CA GLY A 133 13.04 -8.45 -3.31
C GLY A 133 11.99 -9.29 -2.58
N THR A 134 11.45 -8.71 -1.52
CA THR A 134 10.42 -9.35 -0.69
C THR A 134 9.00 -9.01 -1.16
N ILE A 135 8.00 -9.71 -0.63
CA ILE A 135 6.57 -9.36 -0.82
C ILE A 135 6.32 -7.91 -0.37
N ASN A 136 6.94 -7.52 0.74
CA ASN A 136 6.84 -6.16 1.27
C ASN A 136 7.38 -5.14 0.27
N ASP A 137 8.53 -5.42 -0.36
CA ASP A 137 9.14 -4.51 -1.33
C ASP A 137 8.33 -4.38 -2.62
N TYR A 138 7.73 -5.50 -3.06
CA TYR A 138 6.93 -5.56 -4.27
C TYR A 138 5.67 -4.70 -4.18
N TYR A 139 4.93 -4.80 -3.06
CA TYR A 139 3.73 -4.00 -2.82
C TYR A 139 3.99 -2.67 -2.09
N GLY A 140 5.24 -2.43 -1.66
CA GLY A 140 5.60 -1.25 -0.86
C GLY A 140 4.83 -1.21 0.46
N LEU A 141 4.83 -2.33 1.19
CA LEU A 141 4.05 -2.49 2.41
C LEU A 141 4.62 -1.67 3.56
N THR A 142 3.75 -0.95 4.25
CA THR A 142 4.06 -0.27 5.50
C THR A 142 2.94 -0.49 6.50
N CYS A 143 3.29 -0.57 7.79
CA CYS A 143 2.34 -0.54 8.88
C CYS A 143 2.50 0.75 9.68
N GLU A 144 1.43 1.53 9.77
CA GLU A 144 1.35 2.74 10.59
C GLU A 144 0.06 2.69 11.40
N ASN A 145 0.11 2.98 12.69
CA ASN A 145 -1.08 3.01 13.57
C ASN A 145 -1.94 1.72 13.52
N ASN A 146 -1.31 0.55 13.50
CA ASN A 146 -1.96 -0.77 13.34
C ASN A 146 -2.68 -0.98 11.99
N LEU A 147 -2.46 -0.11 11.00
CA LEU A 147 -3.02 -0.25 9.67
C LEU A 147 -1.93 -0.65 8.68
N LEU A 148 -2.15 -1.77 8.01
CA LEU A 148 -1.27 -2.24 6.94
C LEU A 148 -1.69 -1.57 5.62
N THR A 149 -0.74 -0.97 4.92
CA THR A 149 -0.97 -0.26 3.67
C THR A 149 0.00 -0.71 2.58
N ALA A 150 -0.42 -0.61 1.32
CA ALA A 150 0.44 -0.75 0.15
C ALA A 150 0.66 0.61 -0.51
N SER A 151 1.81 0.79 -1.15
CA SER A 151 2.15 2.01 -1.89
C SER A 151 2.65 1.75 -3.30
N LYS A 152 2.82 0.48 -3.68
CA LYS A 152 3.18 0.08 -5.04
C LYS A 152 2.11 -0.85 -5.62
N TYR A 153 1.84 -0.64 -6.90
CA TYR A 153 0.85 -1.39 -7.67
C TYR A 153 1.49 -1.84 -8.98
N PRO A 154 2.48 -2.76 -8.94
CA PRO A 154 3.35 -3.04 -10.10
C PRO A 154 2.59 -3.45 -11.36
N ARG A 155 1.42 -4.05 -11.18
CA ARG A 155 0.53 -4.47 -12.26
C ARG A 155 -0.81 -3.75 -12.25
N GLY A 156 -1.00 -2.70 -11.44
CA GLY A 156 -2.28 -2.02 -11.27
C GLY A 156 -3.16 -2.64 -10.18
N ILE A 157 -4.47 -2.40 -10.27
CA ILE A 157 -5.47 -2.93 -9.34
C ILE A 157 -6.71 -3.45 -10.07
N ASN A 158 -7.47 -4.29 -9.38
CA ASN A 158 -8.70 -4.90 -9.84
C ASN A 158 -9.88 -4.40 -8.98
N PRO A 159 -10.67 -3.43 -9.46
CA PRO A 159 -11.79 -2.87 -8.71
C PRO A 159 -12.88 -3.92 -8.47
N GLY A 160 -13.39 -4.00 -7.24
CA GLY A 160 -14.45 -4.94 -6.86
C GLY A 160 -14.07 -6.40 -7.03
N LEU A 161 -12.77 -6.72 -6.95
CA LEU A 161 -12.23 -8.08 -7.13
C LEU A 161 -12.55 -8.69 -8.51
N LYS A 162 -12.87 -7.86 -9.50
CA LYS A 162 -13.11 -8.27 -10.89
C LYS A 162 -11.79 -8.73 -11.52
N ASN A 163 -11.84 -9.50 -12.61
CA ASN A 163 -10.63 -9.91 -13.35
C ASN A 163 -10.11 -8.85 -14.33
N GLU A 164 -10.59 -7.62 -14.24
CA GLU A 164 -10.13 -6.49 -15.04
C GLU A 164 -9.13 -5.67 -14.23
N THR A 165 -7.92 -5.54 -14.75
CA THR A 165 -6.85 -4.77 -14.12
C THR A 165 -6.75 -3.39 -14.75
N VAL A 166 -6.83 -2.36 -13.92
CA VAL A 166 -6.70 -0.95 -14.31
C VAL A 166 -5.46 -0.34 -13.67
N CYS A 167 -5.00 0.81 -14.19
CA CYS A 167 -3.88 1.57 -13.63
C CYS A 167 -2.55 0.81 -13.54
N GLY A 168 -2.29 -0.12 -14.47
CA GLY A 168 -1.01 -0.84 -14.57
C GLY A 168 0.17 0.00 -15.09
N ASP A 169 -0.03 1.30 -15.28
CA ASP A 169 0.97 2.27 -15.74
C ASP A 169 1.80 2.88 -14.58
N GLY A 170 1.53 2.46 -13.34
CA GLY A 170 2.20 2.97 -12.15
C GLY A 170 1.65 4.31 -11.64
N SER A 171 0.58 4.84 -12.23
CA SER A 171 -0.06 6.10 -11.81
C SER A 171 -0.59 6.11 -10.37
N LEU A 172 -0.78 4.94 -9.76
CA LEU A 172 -1.15 4.79 -8.35
C LEU A 172 0.06 4.70 -7.41
N ASN A 173 1.28 4.49 -7.91
CA ASN A 173 2.45 4.33 -7.04
C ASN A 173 2.67 5.58 -6.17
N GLY A 174 2.97 5.36 -4.90
CA GLY A 174 3.08 6.39 -3.87
C GLY A 174 1.77 6.71 -3.15
N LYS A 175 0.60 6.33 -3.68
CA LYS A 175 -0.67 6.46 -2.97
C LYS A 175 -0.86 5.29 -2.00
N LYS A 176 -1.14 5.58 -0.73
CA LYS A 176 -1.39 4.57 0.30
C LYS A 176 -2.76 3.91 0.09
N GLY A 177 -2.76 2.61 -0.17
CA GLY A 177 -3.95 1.76 -0.19
C GLY A 177 -4.05 0.97 1.09
N LEU A 178 -5.16 1.10 1.82
CA LEU A 178 -5.44 0.35 3.03
C LEU A 178 -5.68 -1.13 2.68
N LEU A 179 -4.90 -2.01 3.31
CA LEU A 179 -5.02 -3.44 3.11
C LEU A 179 -5.97 -4.06 4.11
N THR A 180 -6.83 -4.94 3.61
CA THR A 180 -7.69 -5.78 4.44
C THR A 180 -7.06 -7.14 4.66
N SER A 181 -6.35 -7.68 3.66
CA SER A 181 -5.60 -8.92 3.82
C SER A 181 -4.56 -9.19 2.74
N ILE A 182 -3.59 -10.05 3.07
CA ILE A 182 -2.62 -10.63 2.16
C ILE A 182 -2.92 -12.12 2.01
N ARG A 183 -2.99 -12.56 0.76
CA ARG A 183 -3.43 -13.90 0.37
C ARG A 183 -2.43 -14.49 -0.61
N TRP A 184 -2.57 -15.77 -0.92
CA TRP A 184 -1.71 -16.44 -1.89
C TRP A 184 -2.52 -17.39 -2.78
N ARG A 185 -2.01 -17.63 -3.99
CA ARG A 185 -2.58 -18.60 -4.93
C ARG A 185 -1.47 -19.44 -5.54
N VAL A 186 -1.81 -20.67 -5.92
CA VAL A 186 -0.89 -21.57 -6.62
C VAL A 186 -0.40 -20.89 -7.91
N ASP A 187 0.91 -20.93 -8.13
CA ASP A 187 1.50 -20.59 -9.42
C ASP A 187 1.22 -21.75 -10.39
N PHE A 188 0.61 -21.47 -11.53
CA PHE A 188 0.26 -22.48 -12.53
C PHE A 188 1.28 -22.57 -13.68
N ASN A 189 2.43 -21.91 -13.54
CA ASN A 189 3.53 -22.01 -14.50
C ASN A 189 4.13 -23.42 -14.58
#